data_AF-A0A328YV39-F1
#
_entry.id   AF-A0A328YV39-F1
#
_cell.length_a   1.000
_cell.length_b   1.000
_cell.length_c   1.000
_cell.angle_alpha   90.00
_cell.angle_beta   90.00
_cell.angle_gamma   90.00
#
_symmetry.space_group_name_H-M   'P 1'
#
loop_
_entity.id
_entity.type
_entity.pdbx_description
1 polymer ?
#
loop_
_entity_poly.entity_id
_entity_poly.type
_entity_poly.pdbx_seq_one_letter_code
_entity_poly.pdbx_strand_id
1 'polypeptide(L)' 'MPAHHALIPILATALASGAHADNRTDTAPLDGWASQGGGTTGGAAATAKYISKVGFSSASQLKAALGAGAVPRT' A
#
# COMPACT_ATOMS: atom_id res chain seq x y z
N MET A 1 -3.63 -44.78 -25.22
CA MET A 1 -3.01 -44.02 -24.12
C MET A 1 -3.18 -42.55 -24.41
N PRO A 2 -4.02 -41.81 -23.66
CA PRO A 2 -4.15 -40.37 -23.85
C PRO A 2 -3.31 -39.63 -22.80
N ALA A 3 -2.49 -38.68 -23.21
CA ALA A 3 -2.07 -37.58 -22.35
C ALA A 3 -1.98 -36.34 -23.23
N HIS A 4 -2.98 -35.49 -23.03
CA HIS A 4 -3.32 -34.35 -23.83
C HIS A 4 -2.29 -33.24 -23.64
N HIS A 5 -1.87 -32.66 -24.76
CA HIS A 5 -1.15 -31.39 -24.82
C HIS A 5 -1.98 -30.31 -24.10
N ALA A 6 -1.52 -29.84 -22.94
CA ALA A 6 -2.13 -28.72 -22.24
C ALA A 6 -1.04 -27.85 -21.61
N LEU A 7 -0.24 -27.19 -22.44
CA LEU A 7 0.81 -26.25 -22.01
C LEU A 7 0.39 -24.78 -22.10
N ILE A 8 -0.91 -24.48 -22.18
CA ILE A 8 -1.39 -23.09 -22.32
C ILE A 8 -2.61 -22.88 -21.41
N PRO A 9 -2.39 -22.50 -20.14
CA PRO A 9 -3.21 -21.39 -19.62
C PRO A 9 -2.47 -20.40 -18.69
N ILE A 10 -1.14 -20.45 -18.56
CA ILE A 10 -0.44 -19.64 -17.53
C ILE A 10 -0.23 -18.17 -17.96
N LEU A 11 -0.42 -17.82 -19.24
CA LEU A 11 -0.11 -16.48 -19.74
C LEU A 11 -1.22 -15.44 -19.50
N ALA A 12 -2.45 -15.85 -19.17
CA ALA A 12 -3.59 -14.93 -19.08
C ALA A 12 -3.75 -14.24 -17.70
N THR A 13 -3.14 -14.76 -16.64
CA THR A 13 -3.34 -14.21 -15.27
C THR A 13 -2.45 -13.00 -14.98
N ALA A 14 -1.43 -12.72 -15.80
CA ALA A 14 -0.53 -11.59 -15.58
C ALA A 14 -1.14 -10.22 -15.93
N LEU A 15 -2.15 -10.19 -16.83
CA LEU A 15 -2.78 -8.95 -17.32
C LEU A 15 -3.90 -8.42 -16.41
N ALA A 16 -4.35 -9.21 -15.44
CA ALA A 16 -5.37 -8.81 -14.47
C ALA A 16 -4.78 -8.34 -13.13
N SER A 17 -3.46 -8.09 -13.07
CA SER A 17 -2.91 -7.25 -12.01
C SER A 17 -3.32 -5.81 -12.30
N GLY A 18 -4.56 -5.48 -11.96
CA GLY A 18 -5.02 -4.10 -11.97
C GLY A 18 -3.97 -3.27 -11.25
N ALA A 19 -3.42 -2.27 -11.94
CA ALA A 19 -2.53 -1.31 -11.34
C ALA A 19 -3.34 -0.65 -10.21
N HIS A 20 -3.14 -1.10 -8.97
CA HIS A 20 -3.68 -0.41 -7.82
C HIS A 20 -3.12 1.01 -7.90
N ALA A 21 -4.01 2.00 -8.01
CA ALA A 21 -3.60 3.39 -7.96
C ALA A 21 -2.80 3.62 -6.67
N ASP A 22 -1.64 4.28 -6.81
CA ASP A 22 -0.77 4.58 -5.69
C ASP A 22 -1.32 5.79 -4.94
N ASN A 23 -2.22 5.53 -3.99
CA ASN A 23 -2.88 6.55 -3.19
C ASN A 23 -2.14 6.86 -1.88
N ARG A 24 -0.85 6.50 -1.76
CA ARG A 24 -0.07 6.66 -0.51
C ARG A 24 0.13 8.11 -0.09
N THR A 25 0.04 9.04 -1.04
CA THR A 25 0.20 10.49 -0.82
C THR A 25 -1.13 11.25 -0.79
N ASP A 26 -2.26 10.54 -0.90
CA ASP A 26 -3.57 11.19 -0.88
C ASP A 26 -3.84 11.80 0.50
N THR A 27 -4.46 12.98 0.48
CA THR A 27 -4.96 13.66 1.68
C THR A 27 -6.45 13.46 1.83
N ALA A 28 -6.99 13.73 3.01
CA ALA A 28 -8.43 13.67 3.22
C ALA A 28 -9.19 14.56 2.21
N PRO A 29 -10.36 14.13 1.69
CA PRO A 29 -11.22 14.97 0.85
C PRO A 29 -11.62 16.26 1.57
N LEU A 30 -11.83 17.34 0.82
CA LEU A 30 -12.17 18.65 1.42
C LEU A 30 -13.50 18.62 2.21
N ASP A 31 -14.41 17.73 1.83
CA ASP A 31 -15.69 17.56 2.50
C ASP A 31 -15.57 16.61 3.70
N GLY A 32 -15.80 17.13 4.90
CA GLY A 32 -15.88 16.34 6.13
C GLY A 32 -15.12 16.95 7.31
N TRP A 33 -15.37 16.42 8.51
CA TRP A 33 -14.77 16.90 9.75
C TRP A 33 -13.25 16.78 9.79
N ALA A 34 -12.69 15.74 9.14
CA ALA A 34 -11.24 15.52 9.08
C ALA A 34 -10.49 16.61 8.29
N SER A 35 -11.21 17.45 7.54
CA SER A 35 -10.67 18.55 6.74
C SER A 35 -10.86 19.92 7.38
N GLN A 36 -11.53 19.99 8.54
CA GLN A 36 -11.73 21.23 9.29
C GLN A 36 -10.46 21.60 10.09
N GLY A 37 -10.12 22.88 10.17
CA GLY A 37 -9.05 23.38 11.03
C GLY A 37 -7.61 23.07 10.59
N GLY A 38 -7.39 22.77 9.30
CA GLY A 38 -6.05 22.49 8.73
C GLY A 38 -5.94 21.13 8.03
N GLY A 39 -6.93 20.28 8.22
CA GLY A 39 -7.11 19.02 7.49
C GLY A 39 -6.19 17.87 7.89
N THR A 40 -6.38 16.73 7.22
CA THR A 40 -5.67 15.48 7.54
C THR A 40 -4.86 14.98 6.34
N THR A 41 -3.54 14.93 6.50
CA THR A 41 -2.59 14.45 5.48
C THR A 41 -1.95 13.10 5.81
N GLY A 42 -2.25 12.54 6.98
CA GLY A 42 -1.58 11.33 7.47
C GLY A 42 -0.05 11.41 7.37
N GLY A 43 0.54 10.42 6.74
CA GLY A 43 1.98 10.32 6.50
C GLY A 43 2.46 10.81 5.14
N ALA A 44 1.65 11.53 4.36
CA ALA A 44 1.97 11.88 2.96
C ALA A 44 3.32 12.63 2.78
N ALA A 45 3.81 13.31 3.81
CA ALA A 45 5.11 13.98 3.83
C ALA A 45 6.29 13.08 4.26
N ALA A 46 6.11 11.76 4.31
CA ALA A 46 7.15 10.81 4.69
C ALA A 46 8.35 10.92 3.74
N THR A 47 9.55 11.09 4.29
CA THR A 47 10.78 10.93 3.51
C THR A 47 11.03 9.45 3.24
N ALA A 48 11.82 9.11 2.21
CA ALA A 48 12.05 7.73 1.78
C ALA A 48 12.49 6.77 2.91
N LYS A 49 13.15 7.29 3.94
CA LYS A 49 13.55 6.52 5.14
C LYS A 49 12.37 5.95 5.93
N TYR A 50 11.20 6.60 5.87
CA TYR A 50 10.01 6.28 6.64
C TYR A 50 8.89 5.66 5.80
N ILE A 51 9.19 5.25 4.56
CA ILE A 51 8.28 4.48 3.73
C ILE A 51 8.61 2.99 3.92
N SER A 52 7.68 2.21 4.45
CA SER A 52 7.91 0.83 4.88
C SER A 52 6.98 -0.17 4.19
N LYS A 53 7.53 -1.29 3.70
CA LYS A 53 6.74 -2.45 3.27
C LYS A 53 6.73 -3.49 4.39
N VAL A 54 5.60 -3.60 5.09
CA VAL A 54 5.40 -4.58 6.16
C VAL A 54 4.79 -5.86 5.59
N GLY A 55 5.39 -7.02 5.90
CA GLY A 55 4.83 -8.31 5.48
C GLY A 55 3.54 -8.65 6.23
N PHE A 56 2.59 -9.29 5.53
CA PHE A 56 1.25 -9.62 6.03
C PHE A 56 1.21 -10.35 7.39
N SER A 57 2.26 -11.11 7.73
CA SER A 57 2.31 -11.90 8.97
C SER A 57 3.41 -11.46 9.94
N SER A 58 3.99 -10.26 9.79
CA SER A 58 5.11 -9.82 10.63
C SER A 58 4.75 -8.64 11.53
N ALA A 59 4.23 -8.96 12.70
CA ALA A 59 3.94 -7.96 13.74
C ALA A 59 5.21 -7.20 14.19
N SER A 60 6.39 -7.82 14.12
CA SER A 60 7.65 -7.15 14.46
C SER A 60 8.03 -6.08 13.43
N GLN A 61 7.85 -6.33 12.13
CA GLN A 61 8.06 -5.33 11.09
C GLN A 61 7.09 -4.16 11.24
N LEU A 62 5.83 -4.43 11.59
CA LEU A 62 4.84 -3.38 11.88
C LEU A 62 5.27 -2.52 13.07
N LYS A 63 5.65 -3.15 14.19
CA LYS A 63 6.11 -2.43 15.39
C LYS A 63 7.33 -1.56 15.10
N ALA A 64 8.28 -2.05 14.30
CA ALA A 64 9.45 -1.27 13.91
C ALA A 64 9.06 -0.03 13.09
N ALA A 65 8.16 -0.16 12.12
CA ALA A 65 7.64 0.97 11.33
C ALA A 65 6.90 2.00 12.21
N LEU A 66 6.15 1.54 13.22
CA LEU A 66 5.43 2.41 14.16
C LEU A 66 6.33 3.09 15.21
N GLY A 67 7.60 2.69 15.34
CA GLY A 67 8.52 3.20 16.35
C GLY A 67 8.97 4.65 16.20
N ALA A 68 8.76 5.30 15.04
CA ALA A 68 9.27 6.66 14.77
C ALA A 68 8.45 7.84 15.39
N GLY A 69 7.53 7.58 16.33
CA GLY A 69 6.84 8.65 17.09
C GLY A 69 5.87 9.51 16.26
N ALA A 70 6.09 10.83 16.21
CA ALA A 70 5.27 11.78 15.43
C ALA A 70 5.81 12.03 14.00
N VAL A 71 6.89 11.36 13.59
CA VAL A 71 7.48 11.53 12.25
C VAL A 71 6.53 10.98 11.18
N PRO A 72 6.25 11.73 10.08
CA PRO A 72 5.43 11.25 8.97
C PRO A 72 5.98 9.94 8.38
N ARG A 73 5.11 8.95 8.15
CA ARG A 73 5.46 7.61 7.63
C ARG A 73 4.29 6.94 6.93
N THR A 74 4.59 6.00 6.04
CA THR A 74 3.60 5.21 5.29
C THR A 74 4.05 3.79 5.09
#